data_AF-A0A4R8FJX1-F1
#
_entry.id   AF-A0A4R8FJX1-F1
#
_cell.length_a   1.000
_cell.length_b   1.000
_cell.length_c   1.000
_cell.angle_alpha   90.00
_cell.angle_beta   90.00
_cell.angle_gamma   90.00
#
_symmetry.space_group_name_H-M   'P 1'
#
loop_
_entity.id
_entity.type
_entity.pdbx_description
1 polymer ?
#
loop_
_entity_poly.entity_id
_entity_poly.type
_entity_poly.pdbx_seq_one_letter_code
_entity_poly.pdbx_strand_id
1 'polypeptide(L)'
;MVKVEVNGMLYEDYHPDCKCIHSRTSSGSYAFIQVLDMETQMVKRYWGPFDIERPEASIESIMRTGGKWPPLPGPDERVDS
;
A
#
# COMPACT_ATOMS: atom_id res chain seq x y z
N MET A 1 -11.37 -11.41 5.18
CA MET A 1 -10.13 -11.24 5.94
C MET A 1 -9.01 -11.49 4.98
N VAL A 2 -8.30 -10.43 4.61
CA VAL A 2 -7.21 -10.45 3.64
C VAL A 2 -5.90 -10.31 4.40
N LYS A 3 -5.02 -11.31 4.25
CA LYS A 3 -3.68 -11.32 4.83
C LYS A 3 -2.67 -11.74 3.77
N VAL A 4 -1.61 -10.96 3.59
CA VAL A 4 -0.58 -11.19 2.59
C VAL A 4 0.79 -10.95 3.20
N GLU A 5 1.68 -11.93 3.08
CA GLU A 5 3.06 -11.85 3.56
C GLU A 5 4.04 -12.04 2.40
N VAL A 6 4.92 -11.07 2.19
CA VAL A 6 5.88 -11.07 1.07
C VAL A 6 7.18 -10.42 1.52
N ASN A 7 8.31 -11.13 1.35
CA ASN A 7 9.66 -10.59 1.56
C ASN A 7 9.84 -9.87 2.92
N GLY A 8 9.30 -10.45 4.00
CA GLY A 8 9.37 -9.86 5.34
C GLY A 8 8.39 -8.69 5.57
N MET A 9 7.50 -8.40 4.61
CA MET A 9 6.42 -7.43 4.76
C MET A 9 5.08 -8.12 4.96
N LEU A 10 4.20 -7.49 5.74
CA LEU A 10 2.86 -7.94 6.07
C LEU A 10 1.82 -6.89 5.66
N TYR A 11 0.81 -7.33 4.94
CA TYR A 11 -0.47 -6.65 4.84
C TYR A 11 -1.54 -7.48 5.55
N GLU A 12 -2.36 -6.83 6.37
CA GLU A 12 -3.44 -7.48 7.11
C GLU A 12 -4.60 -6.50 7.27
N ASP A 13 -5.78 -6.82 6.72
CA ASP A 13 -6.88 -5.85 6.58
C ASP A 13 -7.45 -5.31 7.91
N TYR A 14 -7.24 -6.03 9.01
CA TYR A 14 -7.64 -5.60 10.35
C TYR A 14 -6.49 -4.96 11.16
N HIS A 15 -5.26 -4.96 10.66
CA HIS A 15 -4.14 -4.34 11.36
C HIS A 15 -4.21 -2.82 11.21
N PRO A 16 -4.14 -2.02 12.31
CA PRO A 16 -4.35 -0.57 12.26
C PRO A 16 -3.34 0.18 11.37
N ASP A 17 -2.11 -0.34 11.28
CA ASP A 17 -1.06 0.21 10.42
C ASP A 17 -1.09 -0.29 8.97
N CYS A 18 -1.94 -1.25 8.63
CA CYS A 18 -2.15 -1.67 7.26
C CYS A 18 -3.33 -0.90 6.65
N LYS A 19 -3.17 -0.42 5.42
CA LYS A 19 -4.23 0.34 4.72
C LYS A 19 -4.25 -0.07 3.26
N CYS A 20 -5.44 -0.17 2.67
CA CYS A 20 -5.60 -0.33 1.23
C CYS A 20 -6.61 0.71 0.75
N ILE A 21 -6.12 1.73 0.06
CA ILE A 21 -6.93 2.82 -0.48
C ILE A 21 -7.17 2.53 -1.95
N HIS A 22 -8.41 2.22 -2.30
CA HIS A 22 -8.80 1.95 -3.67
C HIS A 22 -9.00 3.25 -4.45
N SER A 23 -8.44 3.33 -5.65
CA SER A 23 -8.61 4.43 -6.59
C SER A 23 -9.05 3.88 -7.95
N ARG A 24 -10.25 4.27 -8.39
CA ARG A 24 -10.75 3.94 -9.73
C ARG A 24 -10.62 5.15 -10.64
N THR A 25 -10.14 4.90 -11.85
CA THR A 25 -10.00 5.89 -12.92
C THR A 25 -10.66 5.35 -14.19
N SER A 26 -10.77 6.19 -15.23
CA SER A 26 -11.23 5.73 -16.54
C SER A 26 -10.29 4.73 -17.22
N SER A 27 -9.01 4.73 -16.85
CA SER A 27 -7.98 3.84 -17.41
C SER A 27 -7.79 2.55 -16.60
N GLY A 28 -8.47 2.39 -15.46
CA GLY A 28 -8.40 1.18 -14.65
C GLY A 28 -8.49 1.44 -13.15
N SER A 29 -8.22 0.37 -12.41
CA SER A 29 -8.34 0.28 -10.97
C SER A 29 -6.95 0.10 -10.34
N TYR A 30 -6.65 0.91 -9.32
CA TYR A 30 -5.36 0.95 -8.63
C TYR A 30 -5.57 0.98 -7.12
N ALA A 31 -4.58 0.56 -6.36
CA ALA A 31 -4.59 0.72 -4.91
C ALA A 31 -3.29 1.34 -4.41
N PHE A 32 -3.41 2.14 -3.36
CA PHE A 32 -2.30 2.57 -2.51
C PHE A 32 -2.36 1.74 -1.24
N ILE A 33 -1.31 0.94 -1.01
CA ILE A 33 -1.23 0.07 0.15
C ILE A 33 -0.20 0.59 1.15
N GLN A 34 -0.53 0.45 2.43
CA GLN A 34 0.37 0.62 3.56
C GLN A 34 0.56 -0.77 4.18
N VAL A 35 1.81 -1.20 4.34
CA VAL A 35 2.20 -2.52 4.85
C VAL A 35 3.21 -2.35 5.98
N LEU A 36 3.36 -3.37 6.81
CA LEU A 36 4.35 -3.40 7.88
C LEU A 36 5.57 -4.21 7.47
N ASP A 37 6.75 -3.67 7.72
CA ASP A 37 7.98 -4.44 7.73
C ASP A 37 8.07 -5.20 9.06
N MET A 38 8.08 -6.53 9.01
CA MET A 38 8.00 -7.36 10.21
C MET A 38 9.28 -7.34 11.05
N GLU A 39 10.43 -7.01 10.44
CA GLU A 39 11.71 -6.92 11.14
C GLU A 39 11.83 -5.59 11.90
N THR A 40 11.53 -4.49 11.23
CA THR A 40 11.70 -3.14 11.78
C THR A 40 10.45 -2.57 12.43
N GLN A 41 9.30 -3.21 12.25
CA GLN A 41 7.97 -2.71 12.63
C GLN A 41 7.63 -1.35 12.00
N MET A 42 8.33 -0.98 10.94
CA MET A 42 8.13 0.29 10.23
C MET A 42 7.12 0.11 9.10
N VAL A 43 6.33 1.16 8.89
CA VAL A 43 5.40 1.25 7.77
C VAL A 43 6.12 1.48 6.44
N LYS A 44 5.74 0.72 5.41
CA LYS A 44 6.11 0.95 4.01
C LYS A 44 4.86 1.17 3.16
N ARG A 45 5.00 1.92 2.06
CA ARG A 45 3.88 2.28 1.20
C ARG A 45 4.17 2.02 -0.27
N TYR A 46 3.21 1.42 -0.94
CA TYR A 46 3.31 1.01 -2.33
C TYR A 46 2.03 1.35 -3.07
N TRP A 47 2.10 1.37 -4.40
CA TRP A 47 0.92 1.50 -5.23
C TRP A 47 1.06 0.68 -6.52
N GLY A 48 -0.09 0.32 -7.09
CA GLY A 48 -0.13 -0.37 -8.38
C GLY A 48 -1.54 -0.81 -8.77
N PRO A 49 -1.66 -1.55 -9.89
CA PRO A 49 -2.95 -2.06 -10.37
C PRO A 49 -3.65 -2.92 -9.33
N PHE A 50 -4.97 -2.82 -9.27
CA PHE A 50 -5.77 -3.51 -8.27
C PHE A 50 -7.04 -4.10 -8.87
N ASP A 51 -7.21 -5.42 -8.76
CA ASP A 51 -8.42 -6.14 -9.10
C ASP A 51 -9.25 -6.37 -7.82
N ILE A 52 -10.46 -5.80 -7.78
CA ILE A 52 -11.35 -5.91 -6.62
C ILE A 52 -11.88 -7.34 -6.41
N GLU A 53 -11.96 -8.14 -7.47
CA GLU A 53 -12.37 -9.54 -7.39
C GLU A 53 -11.22 -10.43 -6.91
N ARG A 54 -9.97 -9.92 -6.96
CA ARG A 54 -8.75 -10.63 -6.55
C ARG A 54 -7.83 -9.73 -5.71
N PRO A 55 -8.29 -9.28 -4.53
CA PRO A 55 -7.58 -8.29 -3.72
C PRO A 55 -6.25 -8.83 -3.19
N GLU A 56 -6.20 -10.07 -2.71
CA GLU A 56 -4.97 -10.72 -2.21
C GLU A 56 -3.88 -10.77 -3.27
N ALA A 57 -4.19 -11.28 -4.46
CA ALA A 57 -3.25 -11.38 -5.56
C ALA A 57 -2.75 -9.99 -6.01
N SER A 58 -3.63 -9.00 -6.00
CA SER A 58 -3.28 -7.62 -6.33
C SER A 58 -2.33 -7.01 -5.28
N ILE A 59 -2.63 -7.17 -3.99
CA ILE A 59 -1.79 -6.69 -2.89
C ILE A 59 -0.42 -7.36 -2.94
N GLU A 60 -0.37 -8.67 -3.15
CA GLU A 60 0.89 -9.40 -3.30
C GLU A 60 1.73 -8.82 -4.45
N SER A 61 1.11 -8.61 -5.62
CA SER A 61 1.77 -8.01 -6.78
C SER A 61 2.28 -6.60 -6.48
N ILE A 62 1.50 -5.77 -5.80
CA ILE A 62 1.90 -4.41 -5.42
C ILE A 62 3.08 -4.45 -4.43
N MET A 63 3.08 -5.36 -3.47
CA MET A 63 4.20 -5.53 -2.52
C MET A 63 5.50 -5.96 -3.22
N ARG A 64 5.40 -6.79 -4.28
CA ARG A 64 6.57 -7.29 -5.02
C ARG A 64 7.14 -6.29 -6.00
N THR A 65 6.29 -5.65 -6.80
CA THR A 65 6.70 -4.89 -7.98
C THR A 65 6.04 -3.51 -8.10
N GLY A 66 5.21 -3.12 -7.13
CA GLY A 66 4.54 -1.83 -7.12
C GLY A 66 5.51 -0.66 -6.98
N GLY A 67 5.06 0.52 -7.41
CA GLY A 67 5.79 1.75 -7.20
C GLY A 67 5.83 2.12 -5.71
N LYS A 68 6.92 2.72 -5.23
CA LYS A 68 6.97 3.30 -3.89
C LYS A 68 6.05 4.51 -3.83
N TRP A 69 5.23 4.60 -2.79
CA TRP A 69 4.40 5.77 -2.53
C TRP A 69 5.05 6.59 -1.41
N PRO A 70 5.53 7.82 -1.68
CA PRO A 70 6.18 8.61 -0.66
C PRO A 70 5.20 8.98 0.47
N PRO A 71 5.67 9.24 1.69
CA PRO A 71 4.87 9.96 2.66
C PRO A 71 4.45 11.31 2.02
N LEU A 72 3.18 11.67 2.14
CA LEU A 72 2.78 13.04 1.82
C LEU A 72 3.50 13.99 2.79
N PRO A 73 3.93 15.19 2.34
CA PRO A 73 4.48 16.19 3.23
C PRO A 73 3.50 16.45 4.37
N GLY A 74 4.02 16.51 5.59
CA GLY A 74 3.22 16.88 6.75
C GLY A 74 2.75 18.34 6.64
N PRO A 75 1.76 18.76 7.44
CA PRO A 75 1.25 20.14 7.43
C PRO A 75 2.31 21.22 7.72
N ASP A 76 3.51 20.84 8.14
CA ASP A 76 4.63 21.74 8.43
C ASP A 76 5.56 22.01 7.24
N GLU A 77 5.42 21.29 6.12
CA GLU A 77 6.25 21.50 4.93
C GLU A 77 5.58 22.50 3.98
N ARG A 78 5.39 23.74 4.45
CA ARG A 78 5.26 24.86 3.52
C ARG A 78 6.63 25.07 2.90
N VAL A 79 6.78 24.60 1.67
CA VAL A 79 7.86 25.06 0.79
C VAL A 79 7.62 26.53 0.50
N ASP A 80 8.26 27.40 1.28
CA ASP A 80 8.37 28.82 0.97
C ASP A 80 8.97 28.93 -0.44
N SER A 81 8.15 29.39 -1.38
CA SER A 81 8.51 29.66 -2.78
C SER A 81 9.06 31.07 -2.95
#